data_AF-A0A8S9YJU7-F1
#
_entry.id   AF-A0A8S9YJU7-F1
#
_cell.length_a   1.000
_cell.length_b   1.000
_cell.length_c   1.000
_cell.angle_alpha   90.00
_cell.angle_beta   90.00
_cell.angle_gamma   90.00
#
_symmetry.space_group_name_H-M   'P 1'
#
loop_
_entity.id
_entity.type
_entity.pdbx_description
1 polymer ?
#
loop_
_entity_poly.entity_id
_entity_poly.type
_entity_poly.pdbx_seq_one_letter_code
_entity_poly.pdbx_strand_id
1 'polypeptide(L)'
;MFKLRCAFQTYDWGKVGRSSTVFQLLKGSSLELELDDTKPYAELWFGTHPSGPSLLSDCPCMSLNNYISKFPKCLGAISEENFGRSLPFLLKVLSIEKALSIQAHPTKVNRSKISNVRFVVNIMLAHFLDVQ
;
A
#
# COMPACT_ATOMS: atom_id res chain seq x y z
N MET A 1 -10.81 -13.63 -10.32
CA MET A 1 -10.57 -12.47 -9.43
C MET A 1 -10.02 -13.00 -8.12
N PHE A 2 -8.94 -12.44 -7.58
CA PHE A 2 -8.33 -12.89 -6.32
C PHE A 2 -8.52 -11.82 -5.23
N LYS A 3 -8.85 -12.24 -4.00
CA LYS A 3 -8.79 -11.37 -2.83
C LYS A 3 -7.34 -11.30 -2.33
N LEU A 4 -6.92 -10.13 -1.87
CA LEU A 4 -5.57 -9.91 -1.35
C LEU A 4 -5.61 -9.73 0.18
N ARG A 5 -4.62 -10.32 0.85
CA ARG A 5 -4.22 -9.97 2.21
C ARG A 5 -3.06 -8.99 2.08
N CYS A 6 -3.34 -7.73 2.36
CA CYS A 6 -2.41 -6.61 2.16
C CYS A 6 -1.66 -6.27 3.45
N ALA A 7 -0.45 -5.73 3.29
CA ALA A 7 0.31 -5.23 4.43
C ALA A 7 -0.25 -3.88 4.87
N PHE A 8 -0.23 -3.61 6.18
CA PHE A 8 -0.60 -2.32 6.75
C PHE A 8 0.48 -1.87 7.74
N GLN A 9 0.53 -0.56 8.00
CA GLN A 9 1.50 0.05 8.88
C GLN A 9 0.82 0.83 10.00
N THR A 10 1.31 0.64 11.22
CA THR A 10 0.78 1.26 12.44
C THR A 10 1.66 2.41 12.92
N TYR A 11 1.97 3.35 12.03
CA TYR A 11 2.80 4.51 12.39
C TYR A 11 2.05 5.50 13.29
N ASP A 12 2.77 6.13 14.23
CA ASP A 12 2.20 7.01 15.27
C ASP A 12 1.45 8.25 14.77
N TRP A 13 1.61 8.60 13.50
CA TRP A 13 0.88 9.71 12.87
C TRP A 13 -0.51 9.31 12.36
N GLY A 14 -0.82 8.01 12.33
CA GLY A 14 -2.08 7.49 11.81
C GLY A 14 -3.25 7.67 12.78
N LYS A 15 -4.47 7.64 12.22
CA LYS A 15 -5.72 7.60 13.02
C LYS A 15 -5.80 6.32 13.86
N VAL A 16 -6.38 6.41 15.06
CA VAL A 16 -6.41 5.30 16.04
C VAL A 16 -7.70 4.48 15.90
N GLY A 17 -7.55 3.16 15.85
CA GLY A 17 -8.67 2.22 15.83
C GLY A 17 -9.74 2.55 14.80
N ARG A 18 -11.00 2.51 15.22
CA ARG A 18 -12.18 2.69 14.34
C ARG A 18 -12.26 4.05 13.63
N SER A 19 -11.56 5.08 14.10
CA SER A 19 -11.53 6.38 13.39
C SER A 19 -10.64 6.33 12.13
N SER A 20 -9.81 5.30 11.99
CA SER A 20 -8.98 5.08 10.81
C SER A 20 -9.74 4.41 9.67
N THR A 21 -9.67 5.00 8.49
CA THR A 21 -10.14 4.37 7.24
C THR A 21 -9.38 3.07 6.96
N VAL A 22 -8.09 3.00 7.31
CA VAL A 22 -7.29 1.77 7.15
C VAL A 22 -7.85 0.66 8.05
N PHE A 23 -8.14 0.98 9.32
CA PHE A 23 -8.79 0.04 10.24
C PHE A 23 -10.14 -0.45 9.70
N GLN A 24 -10.98 0.47 9.22
CA GLN A 24 -12.30 0.14 8.68
C GLN A 24 -12.22 -0.77 7.44
N LEU A 25 -11.24 -0.56 6.56
CA LEU A 25 -11.01 -1.41 5.39
C LEU A 25 -10.46 -2.80 5.74
N LEU A 26 -9.72 -2.90 6.84
CA LEU A 26 -9.22 -4.18 7.35
C LEU A 26 -10.31 -4.97 8.08
N LYS A 27 -11.35 -4.32 8.59
CA LYS A 27 -12.52 -4.97 9.17
C LYS A 27 -13.27 -5.76 8.09
N GLY A 28 -13.62 -7.02 8.34
CA GLY A 28 -14.16 -7.95 7.33
C GLY A 28 -13.12 -8.52 6.36
N SER A 29 -11.83 -8.20 6.55
CA SER A 29 -10.73 -8.88 5.89
C SER A 29 -10.26 -10.10 6.70
N SER A 30 -9.39 -10.93 6.12
CA SER A 30 -8.75 -12.04 6.84
C SER A 30 -7.85 -11.59 8.01
N LEU A 31 -7.67 -10.28 8.21
CA LEU A 31 -6.84 -9.67 9.24
C LEU A 31 -7.65 -9.13 10.42
N GLU A 32 -8.97 -9.28 10.43
CA GLU A 32 -9.83 -8.66 11.46
C GLU A 32 -9.46 -9.08 12.89
N LEU A 33 -9.01 -10.31 13.09
CA LEU A 33 -8.56 -10.81 14.40
C LEU A 33 -7.23 -10.20 14.88
N GLU A 34 -6.48 -9.54 13.99
CA GLU A 34 -5.21 -8.86 14.29
C GLU A 34 -5.43 -7.38 14.62
N LEU A 35 -6.69 -6.90 14.57
CA LEU A 35 -7.01 -5.51 14.82
C LEU A 35 -7.09 -5.19 16.32
N ASP A 36 -6.53 -4.04 16.68
CA ASP A 36 -6.44 -3.50 18.02
C ASP A 36 -6.95 -2.05 17.99
N ASP A 37 -8.09 -1.81 18.62
CA ASP A 37 -8.75 -0.49 18.63
C ASP A 37 -7.90 0.62 19.26
N THR A 38 -6.84 0.28 20.00
CA THR A 38 -5.96 1.25 20.68
C THR A 38 -4.76 1.67 19.85
N LYS A 39 -4.50 1.02 18.72
CA LYS A 39 -3.33 1.29 17.88
C LYS A 39 -3.63 2.26 16.74
N PRO A 40 -2.63 3.05 16.30
CA PRO A 40 -2.75 3.83 15.08
C PRO A 40 -2.69 2.93 13.85
N TYR A 41 -3.48 3.24 12.83
CA TYR A 41 -3.50 2.57 11.53
C TYR A 41 -3.29 3.61 10.44
N ALA A 42 -2.06 3.69 9.95
CA ALA A 42 -1.55 4.80 9.17
C ALA A 42 -1.61 4.54 7.66
N GLU A 43 -1.14 3.36 7.23
CA GLU A 43 -1.06 3.01 5.81
C GLU A 43 -1.60 1.59 5.54
N LEU A 44 -2.28 1.39 4.41
CA LEU A 44 -2.61 0.09 3.84
C LEU A 44 -2.02 -0.02 2.44
N TRP A 45 -1.24 -1.06 2.16
CA TRP A 45 -0.41 -1.19 0.97
C TRP A 45 -0.90 -2.29 0.03
N PHE A 46 -1.15 -1.91 -1.22
CA PHE A 46 -1.52 -2.82 -2.29
C PHE A 46 -0.42 -2.86 -3.35
N GLY A 47 0.13 -4.06 -3.58
CA GLY A 47 1.07 -4.28 -4.67
C GLY A 47 2.17 -5.28 -4.35
N THR A 48 3.29 -5.13 -5.05
CA THR A 48 4.44 -6.06 -5.01
C THR A 48 5.62 -5.53 -4.21
N HIS A 49 5.42 -4.57 -3.31
CA HIS A 49 6.53 -3.96 -2.58
C HIS A 49 7.18 -4.97 -1.60
N PRO A 50 8.52 -5.17 -1.64
CA PRO A 50 9.18 -6.19 -0.81
C PRO A 50 9.00 -6.02 0.70
N SER A 51 8.95 -4.77 1.19
CA SER A 51 8.77 -4.49 2.63
C SER A 51 7.34 -4.68 3.14
N GLY A 52 6.38 -4.92 2.24
CA GLY A 52 4.98 -5.11 2.58
C GLY A 52 4.29 -5.89 1.46
N PRO A 53 4.65 -7.17 1.26
CA PRO A 53 4.15 -7.95 0.14
C PRO A 53 2.65 -8.22 0.32
N SER A 54 1.86 -7.94 -0.71
CA SER A 54 0.48 -8.44 -0.75
C SER A 54 0.48 -9.94 -1.03
N LEU A 55 -0.35 -10.69 -0.29
CA LEU A 55 -0.50 -12.13 -0.43
C LEU A 55 -1.88 -12.45 -1.03
N LEU A 56 -2.01 -13.56 -1.75
CA LEU A 56 -3.31 -14.04 -2.21
C LEU A 56 -4.06 -14.62 -1.00
N SER A 57 -5.26 -14.14 -0.70
CA SER A 57 -6.00 -14.53 0.52
C SER A 57 -6.26 -16.04 0.57
N ASP A 58 -6.58 -16.66 -0.57
CA ASP A 58 -6.88 -18.10 -0.66
C ASP A 58 -5.62 -18.97 -0.68
N CYS A 59 -4.45 -18.37 -0.91
CA CYS A 59 -3.16 -19.05 -0.92
C CYS A 59 -2.08 -18.17 -0.28
N PRO A 60 -2.06 -18.07 1.06
CA PRO A 60 -1.21 -17.11 1.78
C PRO A 60 0.29 -17.32 1.57
N CYS A 61 0.73 -18.51 1.13
CA CYS A 61 2.13 -18.77 0.77
C CYS A 61 2.53 -18.18 -0.59
N MET A 62 1.58 -17.68 -1.38
CA MET A 62 1.81 -17.02 -2.66
C MET A 62 1.70 -15.50 -2.51
N SER A 63 2.82 -14.79 -2.71
CA SER A 63 2.79 -13.34 -2.85
C SER A 63 2.29 -12.94 -4.24
N LEU A 64 1.68 -11.75 -4.32
CA LEU A 64 1.28 -11.15 -5.59
C LEU A 64 2.48 -10.99 -6.53
N ASN A 65 3.66 -10.66 -6.00
CA ASN A 65 4.89 -10.55 -6.77
C ASN A 65 5.31 -11.89 -7.40
N ASN A 66 5.23 -12.98 -6.64
CA ASN A 66 5.55 -14.31 -7.13
C ASN A 66 4.53 -14.78 -8.17
N TYR A 67 3.25 -14.47 -7.96
CA TYR A 67 2.19 -14.76 -8.92
C TYR A 67 2.45 -14.04 -10.26
N ILE A 68 2.69 -12.73 -10.24
CA ILE A 68 2.98 -11.93 -11.44
C ILE A 68 4.25 -12.43 -12.14
N SER A 69 5.28 -12.81 -11.38
CA SER A 69 6.52 -13.35 -11.96
C SER A 69 6.29 -14.65 -12.75
N LYS A 70 5.36 -15.49 -12.30
CA LYS A 70 4.96 -16.74 -12.98
C LYS A 70 4.01 -16.49 -14.16
N PHE A 71 3.18 -15.45 -14.07
CA PHE A 71 2.13 -15.14 -15.05
C PHE A 71 2.20 -13.68 -15.51
N PRO A 72 3.32 -13.21 -16.12
CA PRO A 72 3.56 -11.78 -16.33
C PRO A 72 2.56 -11.12 -17.30
N LYS A 73 1.93 -11.92 -18.17
CA LYS A 73 0.85 -11.48 -19.06
C LYS A 73 -0.33 -10.85 -18.33
N CYS A 74 -0.51 -11.10 -17.02
CA CYS A 74 -1.56 -10.46 -16.22
C CYS A 74 -1.38 -8.94 -16.08
N LEU A 75 -0.17 -8.40 -16.33
CA LEU A 75 0.10 -6.97 -16.35
C LEU A 75 -0.34 -6.30 -17.66
N GLY A 76 -0.58 -7.09 -18.72
CA GLY A 76 -0.73 -6.60 -20.08
C GLY A 76 0.62 -6.30 -20.74
N ALA A 77 0.67 -6.46 -22.07
CA ALA A 77 1.91 -6.37 -22.86
C ALA A 77 2.64 -5.04 -22.69
N ILE A 78 1.91 -3.92 -22.72
CA ILE A 78 2.48 -2.57 -22.59
C ILE A 78 3.17 -2.39 -21.24
N SER A 79 2.56 -2.86 -20.15
CA SER A 79 3.16 -2.72 -18.82
C SER A 79 4.37 -3.64 -18.66
N GLU A 80 4.31 -4.87 -19.18
CA GLU A 80 5.43 -5.80 -19.13
C GLU A 80 6.64 -5.27 -19.93
N GLU A 81 6.40 -4.70 -21.11
CA GLU A 81 7.44 -4.11 -21.96
C GLU A 81 8.12 -2.89 -21.30
N ASN A 82 7.33 -1.99 -20.72
CA ASN A 82 7.87 -0.73 -20.16
C ASN A 82 8.42 -0.88 -18.74
N PHE A 83 7.90 -1.83 -17.94
CA PHE A 83 8.18 -1.92 -16.50
C PHE A 83 8.59 -3.33 -16.02
N GLY A 84 8.66 -4.30 -16.92
CA GLY A 84 9.04 -5.67 -16.61
C GLY A 84 7.95 -6.44 -15.86
N ARG A 85 8.38 -7.49 -15.13
CA ARG A 85 7.49 -8.44 -14.44
C ARG A 85 7.10 -7.98 -13.02
N SER A 86 6.88 -6.69 -12.84
CA SER A 86 6.51 -6.11 -11.54
C SER A 86 5.45 -5.03 -11.71
N LEU A 87 4.63 -4.81 -10.68
CA LEU A 87 3.69 -3.69 -10.71
C LEU A 87 4.48 -2.36 -10.69
N PRO A 88 4.21 -1.44 -11.63
CA PRO A 88 4.97 -0.20 -11.75
C PRO A 88 4.59 0.86 -10.70
N PHE A 89 3.67 0.54 -9.81
CA PHE A 89 3.20 1.41 -8.75
C PHE A 89 3.00 0.63 -7.45
N LEU A 90 3.09 1.36 -6.34
CA LEU A 90 2.58 0.96 -5.04
C LEU A 90 1.35 1.82 -4.76
N LEU A 91 0.20 1.20 -4.58
CA LEU A 91 -1.01 1.88 -4.16
C LEU A 91 -1.08 1.86 -2.63
N LYS A 92 -1.39 3.01 -2.04
CA LYS A 92 -1.59 3.14 -0.60
C LYS A 92 -2.93 3.80 -0.28
N VAL A 93 -3.56 3.36 0.80
CA VAL A 93 -4.56 4.15 1.52
C VAL A 93 -3.88 4.70 2.77
N LEU A 94 -4.03 6.00 3.01
CA LEU A 94 -3.47 6.69 4.16
C LEU A 94 -4.60 7.13 5.08
N SER A 95 -4.47 6.92 6.39
CA SER A 95 -5.38 7.48 7.39
C SER A 95 -4.60 8.32 8.39
N ILE A 96 -4.65 9.64 8.20
CA ILE A 96 -3.75 10.61 8.83
C ILE A 96 -4.46 11.30 10.00
N GLU A 97 -3.81 11.29 11.17
CA GLU A 97 -4.23 12.05 12.37
C GLU A 97 -3.29 13.24 12.62
N LYS A 98 -1.99 13.02 12.50
CA LYS A 98 -0.96 14.04 12.72
C LYS A 98 -0.39 14.51 11.38
N ALA A 99 -0.07 15.80 11.29
CA ALA A 99 0.56 16.37 10.11
C ALA A 99 1.87 15.64 9.76
N LEU A 100 2.04 15.31 8.48
CA LEU A 100 3.25 14.70 7.95
C LEU A 100 4.25 15.79 7.57
N SER A 101 5.53 15.41 7.48
CA SER A 101 6.56 16.30 6.96
C SER A 101 6.24 16.70 5.52
N ILE A 102 6.63 17.93 5.14
CA ILE A 102 6.60 18.35 3.74
C ILE A 102 7.62 17.49 2.97
N GLN A 103 7.15 16.80 1.93
CA GLN A 103 7.97 15.90 1.13
C GLN A 103 8.27 16.51 -0.24
N ALA A 104 9.50 16.32 -0.72
CA ALA A 104 9.88 16.58 -2.10
C ALA A 104 10.44 15.30 -2.72
N HIS A 105 9.92 14.93 -3.90
CA HIS A 105 10.37 13.75 -4.60
C HIS A 105 11.39 14.12 -5.70
N PRO A 106 12.54 13.43 -5.79
CA PRO A 106 13.50 13.64 -6.87
C PRO A 106 12.89 13.39 -8.24
N THR A 107 13.24 14.24 -9.20
CA THR A 107 12.90 14.04 -10.62
C THR A 107 13.68 12.85 -11.19
N LYS A 108 13.26 12.32 -12.36
CA LYS A 108 13.97 11.24 -13.04
C LYS A 108 15.46 11.57 -13.28
N VAL A 109 15.77 12.82 -13.60
CA VAL A 109 17.14 13.30 -13.88
C VAL A 109 18.02 13.28 -12.63
N ASN A 110 17.45 13.53 -11.45
CA ASN A 110 18.21 13.60 -10.20
C ASN A 110 18.19 12.28 -9.41
N ARG A 111 17.54 11.23 -9.93
CA ARG A 111 17.36 9.93 -9.23
C ARG A 111 18.69 9.21 -8.98
N SER A 112 19.65 9.31 -9.89
CA SER A 112 20.96 8.63 -9.75
C SER A 112 21.81 9.19 -8.61
N LYS A 113 21.49 10.39 -8.10
CA LYS A 113 22.18 11.01 -6.95
C LYS A 113 21.59 10.60 -5.60
N ILE A 114 20.42 9.96 -5.59
CA ILE A 114 19.70 9.56 -4.38
C ILE A 114 19.26 8.10 -4.55
N SER A 115 20.09 7.16 -4.10
CA SER A 115 19.82 5.73 -4.15
C SER A 115 18.73 5.33 -3.15
N ASN A 116 17.45 5.53 -3.51
CA ASN A 116 16.26 4.78 -3.02
C ASN A 116 14.94 5.56 -3.20
N VAL A 117 14.59 6.02 -4.42
CA VAL A 117 13.24 6.58 -4.66
C VAL A 117 12.50 5.80 -5.73
N ARG A 118 11.45 5.08 -5.31
CA ARG A 118 10.44 4.45 -6.18
C ARG A 118 9.20 5.34 -6.24
N PHE A 119 8.49 5.30 -7.37
CA PHE A 119 7.23 6.02 -7.55
C PHE A 119 6.19 5.44 -6.59
N VAL A 120 5.73 6.26 -5.65
CA VAL A 120 4.57 5.97 -4.81
C VAL A 120 3.42 6.80 -5.36
N VAL A 121 2.38 6.14 -5.86
CA VAL A 121 1.13 6.84 -6.15
C VAL A 121 0.36 6.86 -4.84
N ASN A 122 0.50 7.96 -4.10
CA ASN A 122 -0.33 8.20 -2.92
C ASN A 122 -1.72 8.61 -3.40
N ILE A 123 -2.69 7.68 -3.35
CA ILE A 123 -4.10 8.06 -3.40
C ILE A 123 -4.47 8.43 -1.96
N MET A 124 -4.40 9.72 -1.66
CA MET A 124 -4.87 10.26 -0.38
C MET A 124 -6.40 10.35 -0.41
N LEU A 125 -7.07 9.31 0.10
CA LEU A 125 -8.48 9.41 0.49
C LEU A 125 -8.55 10.11 1.85
N ALA A 126 -8.37 11.44 1.83
CA ALA A 126 -8.66 12.26 3.00
C ALA A 126 -10.17 12.42 3.13
N HIS A 127 -10.81 11.61 3.97
CA HIS A 127 -12.08 12.01 4.54
C HIS A 127 -11.79 13.12 5.56
N PHE A 128 -11.77 14.36 5.09
CA PHE A 128 -12.00 15.52 5.94
C PHE A 128 -13.48 15.46 6.36
N LEU A 129 -13.77 14.87 7.50
CA LEU A 129 -15.03 15.12 8.19
C LEU A 129 -14.81 16.35 9.04
N ASP A 130 -15.37 17.45 8.52
CA ASP A 130 -15.81 18.69 9.17
C ASP A 130 -15.15 19.09 10.49
N VAL A 131 -14.30 20.12 10.39
CA VAL A 131 -14.25 21.14 11.43
C VAL A 131 -15.44 22.07 11.16
N GLN A 132 -16.50 21.93 11.96
CA GLN A 132 -17.40 23.03 12.31
C GLN A 132 -17.22 23.36 13.78
#